data_AF-A0ABD7VNJ0-F1
#
_entry.id   AF-A0ABD7VNJ0-F1
#
_cell.length_a   1.000
_cell.length_b   1.000
_cell.length_c   1.000
_cell.angle_alpha   90.00
_cell.angle_beta   90.00
_cell.angle_gamma   90.00
#
_symmetry.space_group_name_H-M   'P 1'
#
loop_
_entity.id
_entity.type
_entity.pdbx_description
1 polymer ?
#
loop_
_entity_poly.entity_id
_entity_poly.type
_entity_poly.pdbx_seq_one_letter_code
_entity_poly.pdbx_strand_id
1 'polypeptide(L)'
;MRSVVLDGLSVFAFDDARPAAEHLLYSGPIRLKPIHACAGRGQEVIKSLDAFDEILARPEAHALFSEGVVLEQDLSEVITHSVGQSFIGDSVLSYCGDQYLTKDAHGEDVYGGSNLLVVQGGYEDLLALELPDDVRLAIEQAQVFDSAADEAYPRFYASRRNYDIAQGLDSSGQTRSGVLEQSWRMGGASSAEVAALQSFVNDPAMRAIRVSSVETYTDQPLPADAIEVYRGPAENSEFLLKYVMVKSYDG
;
A
#
# COMPACT_ATOMS: atom_id res chain seq x y z
N MET A 1 12.72 10.47 7.74
CA MET A 1 12.37 9.29 6.90
C MET A 1 12.91 7.96 7.42
N ARG A 2 14.20 7.79 7.76
CA ARG A 2 14.74 6.47 8.19
C ARG A 2 13.99 5.78 9.35
N SER A 3 13.32 6.52 10.23
CA SER A 3 12.53 5.97 11.34
C SER A 3 11.11 5.53 10.97
N VAL A 4 10.66 5.78 9.73
CA VAL A 4 9.29 5.50 9.28
C VAL A 4 9.24 4.58 8.05
N VAL A 5 10.37 4.06 7.62
CA VAL A 5 10.49 3.04 6.56
C VAL A 5 11.16 1.80 7.17
N LEU A 6 10.99 0.64 6.53
CA LEU A 6 11.75 -0.54 6.90
C LEU A 6 13.24 -0.39 6.52
N ASP A 7 14.09 -1.13 7.21
CA ASP A 7 15.52 -1.16 6.87
C ASP A 7 15.69 -1.66 5.42
N GLY A 8 16.36 -0.87 4.59
CA GLY A 8 16.49 -1.18 3.18
C GLY A 8 17.39 -0.22 2.43
N LEU A 9 17.71 -0.61 1.20
CA LEU A 9 18.60 0.09 0.27
C LEU A 9 18.03 0.02 -1.14
N SER A 10 18.12 1.13 -1.87
CA SER A 10 17.95 1.12 -3.32
C SER A 10 19.32 0.89 -3.99
N VAL A 11 19.40 -0.08 -4.88
CA VAL A 11 20.61 -0.48 -5.59
C VAL A 11 20.42 -0.19 -7.08
N PHE A 12 21.35 0.57 -7.67
CA PHE A 12 21.35 0.96 -9.10
C PHE A 12 22.60 0.50 -9.86
N ALA A 13 23.45 -0.30 -9.22
CA ALA A 13 24.66 -0.83 -9.82
C ALA A 13 24.82 -2.30 -9.42
N PHE A 14 25.16 -3.14 -10.42
CA PHE A 14 25.37 -4.57 -10.21
C PHE A 14 26.47 -4.85 -9.17
N ASP A 15 27.58 -4.10 -9.22
CA ASP A 15 28.71 -4.28 -8.31
C ASP A 15 28.36 -3.93 -6.84
N ASP A 16 27.37 -3.07 -6.63
CA ASP A 16 26.90 -2.67 -5.28
C ASP A 16 25.83 -3.63 -4.72
N ALA A 17 25.28 -4.52 -5.55
CA ALA A 17 24.19 -5.41 -5.17
C ALA A 17 24.57 -6.37 -4.05
N ARG A 18 25.70 -7.07 -4.21
CA ARG A 18 26.15 -8.07 -3.23
C ARG A 18 26.54 -7.44 -1.89
N PRO A 19 27.32 -6.34 -1.83
CA PRO A 19 27.61 -5.65 -0.57
C PRO A 19 26.34 -5.13 0.14
N ALA A 20 25.36 -4.62 -0.61
CA ALA A 20 24.08 -4.18 -0.05
C ALA A 20 23.29 -5.34 0.57
N ALA A 21 23.22 -6.48 -0.13
CA ALA A 21 22.57 -7.68 0.38
C ALA A 21 23.27 -8.24 1.62
N GLU A 22 24.61 -8.30 1.62
CA GLU A 22 25.41 -8.74 2.76
C GLU A 22 25.14 -7.91 4.01
N HIS A 23 25.05 -6.59 3.85
CA HIS A 23 24.72 -5.69 4.96
C HIS A 23 23.34 -5.96 5.55
N LEU A 24 22.32 -6.12 4.70
CA LEU A 24 20.93 -6.28 5.14
C LEU A 24 20.64 -7.69 5.68
N LEU A 25 21.19 -8.73 5.04
CA LEU A 25 20.98 -10.13 5.41
C LEU A 25 21.51 -10.48 6.81
N TYR A 26 22.42 -9.66 7.36
CA TYR A 26 22.88 -9.81 8.74
C TYR A 26 21.71 -9.73 9.76
N SER A 27 20.65 -8.99 9.43
CA SER A 27 19.50 -8.78 10.31
C SER A 27 18.32 -9.71 10.01
N GLY A 28 18.44 -10.59 9.01
CA GLY A 28 17.41 -11.54 8.61
C GLY A 28 17.12 -11.55 7.12
N PRO A 29 16.09 -12.28 6.67
CA PRO A 29 15.68 -12.32 5.28
C PRO A 29 15.34 -10.94 4.72
N ILE A 30 15.62 -10.75 3.45
CA ILE A 30 15.32 -9.52 2.71
C ILE A 30 14.39 -9.81 1.54
N ARG A 31 13.70 -8.78 1.08
CA ARG A 31 12.87 -8.80 -0.12
C ARG A 31 13.51 -7.95 -1.19
N LEU A 32 13.68 -8.53 -2.38
CA LEU A 32 14.06 -7.82 -3.59
C LEU A 32 12.80 -7.35 -4.31
N LYS A 33 12.78 -6.08 -4.72
CA LYS A 33 11.70 -5.47 -5.50
C LYS A 33 12.27 -4.73 -6.71
N PRO A 34 11.95 -5.15 -7.95
CA PRO A 34 12.28 -4.35 -9.14
C PRO A 34 11.52 -3.02 -9.12
N ILE A 35 12.17 -1.90 -9.44
CA ILE A 35 11.52 -0.58 -9.34
C ILE A 35 10.41 -0.35 -10.37
N HIS A 36 10.41 -1.12 -11.46
CA HIS A 36 9.40 -1.05 -12.53
C HIS A 36 8.24 -2.03 -12.33
N ALA A 37 8.30 -2.85 -11.28
CA ALA A 37 7.22 -3.77 -10.97
C ALA A 37 5.98 -3.03 -10.44
N CYS A 38 4.81 -3.58 -10.75
CA CYS A 38 3.52 -3.10 -10.25
C CYS A 38 2.80 -4.20 -9.48
N ALA A 39 2.13 -3.83 -8.38
CA ALA A 39 1.25 -4.70 -7.60
C ALA A 39 1.93 -6.00 -7.11
N GLY A 40 3.10 -5.88 -6.49
CA GLY A 40 3.77 -7.02 -5.86
C GLY A 40 4.46 -8.01 -6.80
N ARG A 41 4.28 -7.90 -8.12
CA ARG A 41 4.84 -8.86 -9.08
C ARG A 41 6.37 -8.79 -9.16
N GLY A 42 7.01 -9.94 -9.31
CA GLY A 42 8.47 -10.04 -9.46
C GLY A 42 9.26 -9.72 -8.20
N GLN A 43 8.60 -9.75 -7.03
CA GLN A 43 9.29 -9.65 -5.74
C GLN A 43 9.77 -11.03 -5.28
N GLU A 44 10.96 -11.10 -4.70
CA GLU A 44 11.56 -12.35 -4.23
C GLU A 44 12.10 -12.20 -2.80
N VAL A 45 11.80 -13.17 -1.94
CA VAL A 45 12.34 -13.24 -0.58
C VAL A 45 13.65 -14.03 -0.60
N ILE A 46 14.70 -13.42 -0.06
CA ILE A 46 16.08 -13.91 -0.10
C ILE A 46 16.54 -14.13 1.35
N LYS A 47 16.95 -15.36 1.64
CA LYS A 47 17.24 -15.81 3.02
C LYS A 47 18.72 -15.97 3.33
N SER A 48 19.59 -15.88 2.32
CA SER A 48 21.03 -16.07 2.48
C SER A 48 21.80 -15.40 1.34
N LEU A 49 23.10 -15.20 1.57
CA LEU A 49 23.99 -14.70 0.53
C LEU A 49 24.14 -15.67 -0.63
N ASP A 50 24.15 -16.98 -0.37
CA ASP A 50 24.21 -17.99 -1.44
C ASP A 50 22.99 -17.87 -2.38
N ALA A 51 21.78 -17.69 -1.81
CA ALA A 51 20.57 -17.46 -2.61
C ALA A 51 20.62 -16.12 -3.38
N PHE A 52 21.26 -15.09 -2.80
CA PHE A 52 21.50 -13.83 -3.49
C PHE A 52 22.50 -14.00 -4.65
N ASP A 53 23.56 -14.79 -4.45
CA ASP A 53 24.56 -15.09 -5.46
C ASP A 53 23.95 -15.87 -6.65
N GLU A 54 22.95 -16.73 -6.39
CA GLU A 54 22.14 -17.36 -7.45
C GLU A 54 21.34 -16.33 -8.27
N ILE A 55 20.81 -15.27 -7.65
CA ILE A 55 20.14 -14.17 -8.36
C ILE A 55 21.13 -13.40 -9.21
N LEU A 56 22.32 -13.11 -8.69
CA LEU A 56 23.38 -12.40 -9.44
C LEU A 56 23.91 -13.22 -10.63
N ALA A 57 23.83 -14.55 -10.57
CA ALA A 57 24.23 -15.43 -11.65
C ALA A 57 23.20 -15.52 -12.81
N ARG A 58 22.00 -14.95 -12.64
CA ARG A 58 20.97 -14.97 -13.69
C ARG A 58 21.39 -14.11 -14.89
N PRO A 59 21.10 -14.53 -16.14
CA PRO A 59 21.47 -13.78 -17.35
C PRO A 59 21.02 -12.32 -17.34
N GLU A 60 19.86 -12.04 -16.75
CA GLU A 60 19.23 -10.72 -16.67
C GLU A 60 19.68 -9.86 -15.49
N ALA A 61 20.47 -10.39 -14.56
CA ALA A 61 20.79 -9.71 -13.30
C ALA A 61 21.48 -8.36 -13.52
N HIS A 62 22.44 -8.29 -14.45
CA HIS A 62 23.10 -7.03 -14.79
C HIS A 62 22.12 -5.94 -15.22
N ALA A 63 21.13 -6.29 -16.05
CA ALA A 63 20.11 -5.33 -16.48
C ALA A 63 19.21 -4.93 -15.30
N LEU A 64 18.72 -5.91 -14.54
CA LEU A 64 17.86 -5.70 -13.38
C LEU A 64 18.46 -4.70 -12.38
N PHE A 65 19.72 -4.90 -11.97
CA PHE A 65 20.37 -4.01 -10.99
C PHE A 65 20.77 -2.66 -11.59
N SER A 66 20.96 -2.56 -12.90
CA SER A 66 21.24 -1.28 -13.57
C SER A 66 19.97 -0.43 -13.75
N GLU A 67 18.81 -1.07 -13.92
CA GLU A 67 17.51 -0.39 -13.93
C GLU A 67 17.13 0.07 -12.52
N GLY A 68 17.38 -0.78 -11.52
CA GLY A 68 17.28 -0.47 -10.11
C GLY A 68 16.39 -1.46 -9.36
N VAL A 69 16.79 -1.77 -8.13
CA VAL A 69 16.00 -2.59 -7.21
C VAL A 69 15.97 -1.98 -5.81
N VAL A 70 14.94 -2.30 -5.05
CA VAL A 70 14.91 -2.11 -3.60
C VAL A 70 15.21 -3.45 -2.94
N LEU A 71 16.18 -3.47 -2.05
CA LEU A 71 16.41 -4.53 -1.08
C LEU A 71 15.93 -4.03 0.28
N GLU A 72 14.97 -4.69 0.90
CA GLU A 72 14.42 -4.27 2.19
C GLU A 72 14.23 -5.47 3.12
N GLN A 73 14.09 -5.21 4.41
CA GLN A 73 13.74 -6.22 5.41
C GLN A 73 12.43 -6.94 5.04
N ASP A 74 12.45 -8.27 5.01
CA ASP A 74 11.23 -9.07 4.86
C ASP A 74 10.57 -9.27 6.23
N LEU A 75 9.25 -9.12 6.27
CA LEU A 75 8.44 -9.33 7.48
C LEU A 75 7.51 -10.53 7.29
N SER A 76 7.24 -11.25 8.38
CA SER A 76 6.19 -12.27 8.44
C SER A 76 4.93 -11.74 9.10
N GLU A 77 3.79 -12.42 8.88
CA GLU A 77 2.48 -12.04 9.45
C GLU A 77 2.08 -10.59 9.12
N VAL A 78 2.34 -10.19 7.87
CA VAL A 78 2.20 -8.80 7.44
C VAL A 78 0.74 -8.41 7.27
N ILE A 79 0.38 -7.32 7.94
CA ILE A 79 -0.81 -6.51 7.64
C ILE A 79 -0.34 -5.28 6.87
N THR A 80 -1.06 -4.96 5.80
CA THR A 80 -0.80 -3.74 5.02
C THR A 80 -1.92 -2.76 5.23
N HIS A 81 -1.62 -1.62 5.84
CA HIS A 81 -2.56 -0.52 5.98
C HIS A 81 -2.42 0.43 4.79
N SER A 82 -3.56 0.88 4.29
CA SER A 82 -3.68 1.98 3.35
C SER A 82 -3.95 3.26 4.13
N VAL A 83 -3.03 4.22 4.10
CA VAL A 83 -3.18 5.52 4.73
C VAL A 83 -2.99 6.62 3.69
N GLY A 84 -3.92 7.56 3.60
CA GLY A 84 -3.83 8.58 2.55
C GLY A 84 -4.71 9.80 2.75
N GLN A 85 -4.51 10.75 1.84
CA GLN A 85 -5.31 11.96 1.70
C GLN A 85 -5.72 12.19 0.25
N SER A 86 -6.96 12.64 0.07
CA SER A 86 -7.51 13.02 -1.23
C SER A 86 -8.07 14.44 -1.17
N PHE A 87 -7.66 15.27 -2.12
CA PHE A 87 -8.07 16.65 -2.33
C PHE A 87 -8.99 16.71 -3.55
N ILE A 88 -10.30 16.88 -3.33
CA ILE A 88 -11.31 16.85 -4.39
C ILE A 88 -12.19 18.10 -4.28
N GLY A 89 -12.01 19.04 -5.20
CA GLY A 89 -12.63 20.35 -5.10
C GLY A 89 -12.11 21.09 -3.87
N ASP A 90 -13.04 21.57 -3.03
CA ASP A 90 -12.72 22.22 -1.75
C ASP A 90 -12.69 21.24 -0.57
N SER A 91 -12.83 19.94 -0.83
CA SER A 91 -12.86 18.89 0.19
C SER A 91 -11.50 18.22 0.34
N VAL A 92 -11.08 18.04 1.59
CA VAL A 92 -9.98 17.17 1.98
C VAL A 92 -10.56 15.96 2.70
N LEU A 93 -10.15 14.77 2.30
CA LEU A 93 -10.48 13.52 2.97
C LEU A 93 -9.19 12.86 3.42
N SER A 94 -9.17 12.37 4.66
CA SER A 94 -8.08 11.53 5.16
C SER A 94 -8.61 10.18 5.55
N TYR A 95 -7.83 9.13 5.34
CA TYR A 95 -8.25 7.77 5.61
C TYR A 95 -7.13 6.88 6.09
N CYS A 96 -7.51 5.86 6.84
CA CYS A 96 -6.68 4.70 7.18
C CYS A 96 -7.51 3.43 7.05
N GLY A 97 -6.87 2.28 6.83
CA GLY A 97 -7.57 1.02 6.87
C GLY A 97 -6.76 -0.11 6.28
N ASP A 98 -7.34 -1.30 6.17
CA ASP A 98 -6.60 -2.51 5.81
C ASP A 98 -6.83 -2.87 4.35
N GLN A 99 -5.75 -3.30 3.71
CA GLN A 99 -5.80 -3.95 2.40
C GLN A 99 -5.94 -5.46 2.55
N TYR A 100 -6.57 -6.10 1.58
CA TYR A 100 -6.60 -7.55 1.49
C TYR A 100 -6.40 -8.01 0.06
N LEU A 101 -5.85 -9.22 -0.06
CA LEU A 101 -5.55 -9.84 -1.35
C LEU A 101 -6.70 -10.75 -1.79
N THR A 102 -6.80 -10.94 -3.09
CA THR A 102 -7.67 -11.93 -3.74
C THR A 102 -6.85 -12.71 -4.76
N LYS A 103 -7.42 -13.79 -5.28
CA LYS A 103 -6.81 -14.56 -6.37
C LYS A 103 -7.29 -14.05 -7.73
N ASP A 104 -6.37 -13.84 -8.66
CA ASP A 104 -6.71 -13.58 -10.05
C ASP A 104 -7.10 -14.87 -10.80
N ALA A 105 -7.36 -14.76 -12.11
CA ALA A 105 -7.71 -15.88 -12.97
C ALA A 105 -6.60 -16.95 -13.09
N HIS A 106 -5.37 -16.62 -12.72
CA HIS A 106 -4.20 -17.51 -12.74
C HIS A 106 -3.85 -18.09 -11.37
N GLY A 107 -4.56 -17.66 -10.31
CA GLY A 107 -4.30 -18.10 -8.93
C GLY A 107 -3.23 -17.29 -8.20
N GLU A 108 -2.77 -16.19 -8.81
CA GLU A 108 -1.79 -15.28 -8.21
C GLU A 108 -2.48 -14.35 -7.20
N ASP A 109 -1.76 -14.01 -6.13
CA ASP A 109 -2.25 -13.02 -5.16
C ASP A 109 -2.17 -11.62 -5.75
N VAL A 110 -3.31 -10.94 -5.81
CA VAL A 110 -3.45 -9.57 -6.30
C VAL A 110 -4.30 -8.76 -5.34
N TYR A 111 -4.30 -7.43 -5.49
CA TYR A 111 -5.15 -6.56 -4.69
C TYR A 111 -6.63 -6.96 -4.81
N GLY A 112 -7.27 -7.25 -3.67
CA GLY A 112 -8.68 -7.64 -3.57
C GLY A 112 -9.58 -6.55 -3.00
N GLY A 113 -9.00 -5.49 -2.46
CA GLY A 113 -9.76 -4.39 -1.90
C GLY A 113 -9.12 -3.75 -0.67
N SER A 114 -9.85 -2.78 -0.13
CA SER A 114 -9.47 -2.06 1.08
C SER A 114 -10.73 -1.79 1.91
N ASN A 115 -10.62 -1.90 3.22
CA ASN A 115 -11.62 -1.41 4.17
C ASN A 115 -11.08 -0.14 4.81
N LEU A 116 -11.68 1.01 4.54
CA LEU A 116 -11.20 2.31 4.99
C LEU A 116 -12.14 2.91 6.03
N LEU A 117 -11.53 3.51 7.04
CA LEU A 117 -12.13 4.53 7.88
C LEU A 117 -11.72 5.89 7.31
N VAL A 118 -12.69 6.73 6.98
CA VAL A 118 -12.47 8.02 6.31
C VAL A 118 -13.07 9.13 7.14
N VAL A 119 -12.38 10.26 7.22
CA VAL A 119 -12.86 11.51 7.81
C VAL A 119 -12.83 12.65 6.79
N GLN A 120 -13.62 13.68 7.02
CA GLN A 120 -13.39 14.99 6.40
C GLN A 120 -12.25 15.70 7.14
N GLY A 121 -11.31 16.26 6.41
CA GLY A 121 -10.16 16.98 6.95
C GLY A 121 -8.85 16.23 6.84
N GLY A 122 -7.88 16.66 7.65
CA GLY A 122 -6.49 16.21 7.61
C GLY A 122 -6.20 14.96 8.43
N TYR A 123 -4.93 14.55 8.48
CA TYR A 123 -4.49 13.45 9.36
C TYR A 123 -4.80 13.73 10.84
N GLU A 124 -4.80 15.00 11.27
CA GLU A 124 -5.17 15.39 12.64
C GLU A 124 -6.62 15.02 12.97
N ASP A 125 -7.55 15.21 12.03
CA ASP A 125 -8.96 14.82 12.19
C ASP A 125 -9.13 13.30 12.29
N LEU A 126 -8.29 12.56 11.56
CA LEU A 126 -8.27 11.09 11.63
C LEU A 126 -7.72 10.59 12.96
N LEU A 127 -6.62 11.20 13.43
CA LEU A 127 -5.97 10.89 14.71
C LEU A 127 -6.81 11.30 15.94
N ALA A 128 -7.79 12.19 15.76
CA ALA A 128 -8.74 12.56 16.81
C ALA A 128 -9.80 11.48 17.08
N LEU A 129 -9.91 10.45 16.24
CA LEU A 129 -10.77 9.29 16.49
C LEU A 129 -10.13 8.34 17.51
N GLU A 130 -10.97 7.52 18.15
CA GLU A 130 -10.49 6.41 18.95
C GLU A 130 -9.98 5.30 18.03
N LEU A 131 -8.65 5.18 17.95
CA LEU A 131 -7.94 4.24 17.08
C LEU A 131 -7.06 3.28 17.89
N PRO A 132 -6.92 2.03 17.46
CA PRO A 132 -5.86 1.14 17.93
C PRO A 132 -4.47 1.77 17.77
N ASP A 133 -3.54 1.45 18.66
CA ASP A 133 -2.20 2.07 18.70
C ASP A 133 -1.38 1.76 17.43
N ASP A 134 -1.56 0.57 16.87
CA ASP A 134 -0.95 0.12 15.61
C ASP A 134 -1.45 0.93 14.41
N VAL A 135 -2.75 1.19 14.33
CA VAL A 135 -3.34 2.06 13.29
C VAL A 135 -2.86 3.50 13.46
N ARG A 136 -2.77 4.00 14.70
CA ARG A 136 -2.24 5.34 15.00
C ARG A 136 -0.79 5.48 14.52
N LEU A 137 0.05 4.48 14.81
CA LEU A 137 1.44 4.43 14.34
C LEU A 137 1.51 4.46 12.80
N ALA A 138 0.66 3.72 12.11
CA ALA A 138 0.62 3.73 10.65
C ALA A 138 0.29 5.12 10.09
N ILE A 139 -0.64 5.84 10.71
CA ILE A 139 -0.99 7.22 10.31
C ILE A 139 0.16 8.19 10.54
N GLU A 140 0.81 8.12 11.70
CA GLU A 140 1.96 8.96 12.03
C GLU A 140 3.13 8.72 11.06
N GLN A 141 3.40 7.46 10.72
CA GLN A 141 4.44 7.11 9.74
C GLN A 141 4.12 7.66 8.34
N ALA A 142 2.87 7.53 7.89
CA ALA A 142 2.42 8.11 6.64
C ALA A 142 2.57 9.64 6.64
N GLN A 143 2.18 10.32 7.73
CA GLN A 143 2.29 11.78 7.87
C GLN A 143 3.74 12.27 7.78
N VAL A 144 4.67 11.59 8.47
CA VAL A 144 6.11 11.94 8.41
C VAL A 144 6.67 11.72 7.00
N PHE A 145 6.25 10.66 6.31
CA PHE A 145 6.70 10.38 4.96
C PHE A 145 6.13 11.39 3.94
N ASP A 146 4.84 11.72 4.05
CA ASP A 146 4.17 12.73 3.22
C ASP A 146 4.80 14.12 3.39
N SER A 147 5.05 14.52 4.64
CA SER A 147 5.72 15.80 4.95
C SER A 147 7.11 15.88 4.32
N ALA A 148 7.86 14.77 4.32
CA ALA A 148 9.18 14.72 3.70
C ALA A 148 9.12 14.85 2.16
N ALA A 149 8.04 14.39 1.52
CA ALA A 149 7.84 14.62 0.09
C ALA A 149 7.61 16.10 -0.23
N ASP A 150 6.82 16.81 0.59
CA ASP A 150 6.60 18.25 0.42
C ASP A 150 7.87 19.07 0.67
N GLU A 151 8.67 18.71 1.68
CA GLU A 151 9.96 19.34 1.94
C GLU A 151 10.95 19.15 0.78
N ALA A 152 11.02 17.93 0.24
CA ALA A 152 11.93 17.62 -0.87
C ALA A 152 11.47 18.24 -2.20
N TYR A 153 10.16 18.37 -2.41
CA TYR A 153 9.57 18.85 -3.66
C TYR A 153 8.48 19.90 -3.42
N PRO A 154 8.81 21.14 -3.03
CA PRO A 154 7.80 22.14 -2.61
C PRO A 154 6.80 22.59 -3.68
N ARG A 155 7.04 22.25 -4.95
CA ARG A 155 6.14 22.55 -6.08
C ARG A 155 5.39 21.31 -6.59
N PHE A 156 5.65 20.15 -5.99
CA PHE A 156 4.96 18.93 -6.35
C PHE A 156 3.54 18.95 -5.79
N TYR A 157 2.59 18.49 -6.60
CA TYR A 157 1.20 18.38 -6.21
C TYR A 157 0.63 17.07 -6.75
N ALA A 158 -0.06 16.35 -5.87
CA ALA A 158 -0.89 15.22 -6.22
C ALA A 158 -2.20 15.34 -5.44
N SER A 159 -3.33 15.32 -6.15
CA SER A 159 -4.66 15.43 -5.53
C SER A 159 -5.07 14.18 -4.76
N ARG A 160 -4.31 13.09 -4.88
CA ARG A 160 -4.45 11.88 -4.08
C ARG A 160 -3.07 11.40 -3.70
N ARG A 161 -2.84 11.18 -2.41
CA ARG A 161 -1.61 10.60 -1.89
C ARG A 161 -1.95 9.44 -0.96
N ASN A 162 -1.43 8.26 -1.28
CA ASN A 162 -1.64 7.05 -0.51
C ASN A 162 -0.29 6.43 -0.17
N TYR A 163 -0.20 5.87 1.03
CA TYR A 163 0.96 5.18 1.56
C TYR A 163 0.53 3.83 2.08
N ASP A 164 1.22 2.79 1.64
CA ASP A 164 1.03 1.45 2.14
C ASP A 164 2.00 1.25 3.29
N ILE A 165 1.47 0.96 4.48
CA ILE A 165 2.25 0.76 5.69
C ILE A 165 2.24 -0.73 6.01
N ALA A 166 3.41 -1.35 6.00
CA ALA A 166 3.57 -2.74 6.39
C ALA A 166 3.79 -2.82 7.90
N GLN A 167 3.02 -3.67 8.56
CA GLN A 167 3.20 -4.05 9.96
C GLN A 167 3.32 -5.56 10.08
N GLY A 168 4.34 -6.05 10.76
CA GLY A 168 4.58 -7.49 10.87
C GLY A 168 5.74 -7.81 11.81
N LEU A 169 6.19 -9.06 11.80
CA LEU A 169 7.29 -9.53 12.63
C LEU A 169 8.57 -9.63 11.81
N ASP A 170 9.68 -9.16 12.36
CA ASP A 170 11.00 -9.42 11.80
C ASP A 170 11.50 -10.84 12.10
N SER A 171 12.69 -11.17 11.61
CA SER A 171 13.33 -12.49 11.78
C SER A 171 13.56 -12.90 13.24
N SER A 172 13.55 -11.94 14.17
CA SER A 172 13.69 -12.17 15.62
C SER A 172 12.35 -12.24 16.35
N GLY A 173 11.23 -12.07 15.64
CA GLY A 173 9.89 -12.03 16.21
C GLY A 173 9.52 -10.65 16.78
N GLN A 174 10.28 -9.60 16.48
CA GLN A 174 9.99 -8.25 16.94
C GLN A 174 9.05 -7.55 15.94
N THR A 175 8.01 -6.89 16.46
CA THR A 175 7.11 -6.08 15.63
C THR A 175 7.85 -4.92 14.96
N ARG A 176 7.64 -4.77 13.66
CA ARG A 176 8.12 -3.67 12.82
C ARG A 176 6.95 -3.04 12.08
N SER A 177 7.09 -1.74 11.82
CA SER A 177 6.14 -0.93 11.07
C SER A 177 6.91 0.03 10.17
N GLY A 178 6.50 0.19 8.92
CA GLY A 178 7.11 1.17 8.03
C GLY A 178 6.35 1.36 6.73
N VAL A 179 6.52 2.54 6.12
CA VAL A 179 6.03 2.82 4.77
C VAL A 179 6.75 1.89 3.79
N LEU A 180 5.95 1.14 3.04
CA LEU A 180 6.38 0.15 2.05
C LEU A 180 6.41 0.77 0.65
N GLU A 181 5.36 1.49 0.28
CA GLU A 181 5.22 2.11 -1.04
C GLU A 181 4.30 3.33 -1.00
N GLN A 182 4.50 4.25 -1.93
CA GLN A 182 3.62 5.39 -2.19
C GLN A 182 2.85 5.21 -3.51
N SER A 183 1.57 5.58 -3.52
CA SER A 183 0.69 5.53 -4.68
C SER A 183 -0.07 6.85 -4.85
N TRP A 184 0.43 7.70 -5.75
CA TRP A 184 -0.10 9.06 -6.00
C TRP A 184 -0.86 9.15 -7.33
N ARG A 185 -1.74 8.16 -7.53
CA ARG A 185 -2.60 8.03 -8.70
C ARG A 185 -3.93 7.43 -8.28
N MET A 186 -4.91 7.42 -9.18
CA MET A 186 -6.10 6.59 -9.00
C MET A 186 -5.68 5.11 -8.86
N GLY A 187 -6.27 4.41 -7.89
CA GLY A 187 -5.97 3.03 -7.55
C GLY A 187 -7.21 2.27 -7.10
N GLY A 188 -7.02 1.03 -6.63
CA GLY A 188 -8.15 0.16 -6.27
C GLY A 188 -9.01 0.69 -5.12
N ALA A 189 -8.43 1.49 -4.22
CA ALA A 189 -9.15 2.14 -3.12
C ALA A 189 -9.96 3.39 -3.53
N SER A 190 -9.71 3.95 -4.73
CA SER A 190 -10.28 5.25 -5.11
C SER A 190 -11.80 5.26 -5.22
N SER A 191 -12.44 4.12 -5.52
CA SER A 191 -13.90 4.04 -5.53
C SER A 191 -14.50 4.21 -4.13
N ALA A 192 -13.82 3.69 -3.09
CA ALA A 192 -14.21 3.88 -1.71
C ALA A 192 -14.03 5.34 -1.27
N GLU A 193 -12.94 6.01 -1.67
CA GLU A 193 -12.70 7.43 -1.42
C GLU A 193 -13.81 8.32 -2.01
N VAL A 194 -14.24 8.04 -3.25
CA VAL A 194 -15.32 8.79 -3.90
C VAL A 194 -16.67 8.51 -3.22
N ALA A 195 -16.94 7.28 -2.79
CA ALA A 195 -18.15 6.97 -2.03
C ALA A 195 -18.18 7.69 -0.68
N ALA A 196 -17.04 7.75 0.03
CA ALA A 196 -16.93 8.53 1.26
C ALA A 196 -17.20 10.02 1.01
N LEU A 197 -16.61 10.60 -0.06
CA LEU A 197 -16.91 11.98 -0.46
C LEU A 197 -18.40 12.20 -0.67
N GLN A 198 -19.07 11.31 -1.42
CA GLN A 198 -20.49 11.43 -1.70
C GLN A 198 -21.33 11.39 -0.42
N SER A 199 -20.97 10.55 0.54
CA SER A 199 -21.64 10.48 1.84
C SER A 199 -21.48 11.77 2.63
N PHE A 200 -20.28 12.34 2.67
CA PHE A 200 -20.03 13.64 3.32
C PHE A 200 -20.74 14.80 2.64
N VAL A 201 -20.87 14.78 1.31
CA VAL A 201 -21.66 15.77 0.58
C VAL A 201 -23.14 15.67 0.93
N ASN A 202 -23.66 14.45 1.10
CA ASN A 202 -25.06 14.21 1.45
C ASN A 202 -25.38 14.54 2.91
N ASP A 203 -24.42 14.33 3.82
CA ASP A 203 -24.50 14.70 5.23
C ASP A 203 -23.21 15.37 5.71
N PRO A 204 -23.13 16.71 5.61
CA PRO A 204 -21.95 17.46 6.03
C PRO A 204 -21.65 17.39 7.53
N ALA A 205 -22.61 16.96 8.37
CA ALA A 205 -22.38 16.80 9.81
C ALA A 205 -21.74 15.46 10.17
N MET A 206 -21.66 14.52 9.22
CA MET A 206 -21.03 13.22 9.41
C MET A 206 -19.52 13.39 9.63
N ARG A 207 -19.05 12.90 10.78
CA ARG A 207 -17.65 13.05 11.22
C ARG A 207 -16.71 12.02 10.60
N ALA A 208 -17.20 10.81 10.39
CA ALA A 208 -16.42 9.70 9.86
C ALA A 208 -17.34 8.70 9.16
N ILE A 209 -16.77 7.86 8.31
CA ILE A 209 -17.50 6.80 7.60
C ILE A 209 -16.61 5.58 7.36
N ARG A 210 -17.22 4.40 7.28
CA ARG A 210 -16.54 3.18 6.86
C ARG A 210 -16.94 2.82 5.45
N VAL A 211 -15.95 2.69 4.57
CA VAL A 211 -16.16 2.34 3.16
C VAL A 211 -15.23 1.21 2.77
N SER A 212 -15.71 0.30 1.93
CA SER A 212 -14.88 -0.79 1.41
C SER A 212 -14.91 -0.77 -0.10
N SER A 213 -13.74 -0.82 -0.75
CA SER A 213 -13.62 -1.14 -2.17
C SER A 213 -13.33 -2.63 -2.29
N VAL A 214 -14.03 -3.34 -3.18
CA VAL A 214 -13.78 -4.76 -3.44
C VAL A 214 -13.45 -4.95 -4.92
N GLU A 215 -12.41 -5.74 -5.21
CA GLU A 215 -12.06 -6.25 -6.54
C GLU A 215 -12.08 -7.78 -6.51
N THR A 216 -12.80 -8.40 -7.44
CA THR A 216 -12.81 -9.85 -7.61
C THR A 216 -12.81 -10.24 -9.08
N TYR A 217 -12.20 -11.37 -9.39
CA TYR A 217 -12.03 -11.90 -10.75
C TYR A 217 -13.04 -13.02 -11.05
N THR A 218 -14.06 -13.16 -10.22
CA THR A 218 -15.16 -14.12 -10.40
C THR A 218 -16.48 -13.38 -10.52
N ASP A 219 -17.31 -13.76 -11.48
CA ASP A 219 -18.66 -13.23 -11.59
C ASP A 219 -19.53 -13.76 -10.46
N GLN A 220 -20.06 -12.84 -9.66
CA GLN A 220 -20.87 -13.15 -8.49
C GLN A 220 -21.97 -12.11 -8.28
N PRO A 221 -23.07 -12.47 -7.58
CA PRO A 221 -24.05 -11.50 -7.13
C PRO A 221 -23.42 -10.44 -6.25
N LEU A 222 -23.91 -9.20 -6.35
CA LEU A 222 -23.51 -8.15 -5.43
C LEU A 222 -24.11 -8.38 -4.05
N PRO A 223 -23.38 -8.05 -2.97
CA PRO A 223 -23.99 -7.89 -1.65
C PRO A 223 -25.13 -6.86 -1.69
N ALA A 224 -26.05 -6.95 -0.72
CA ALA A 224 -27.06 -5.92 -0.52
C ALA A 224 -26.38 -4.55 -0.30
N ASP A 225 -26.97 -3.49 -0.85
CA ASP A 225 -26.51 -2.10 -0.73
C ASP A 225 -25.11 -1.81 -1.32
N ALA A 226 -24.53 -2.76 -2.08
CA ALA A 226 -23.31 -2.54 -2.82
C ALA A 226 -23.55 -1.60 -4.01
N ILE A 227 -22.60 -0.69 -4.23
CA ILE A 227 -22.55 0.18 -5.40
C ILE A 227 -21.65 -0.49 -6.44
N GLU A 228 -22.21 -0.94 -7.55
CA GLU A 228 -21.42 -1.49 -8.65
C GLU A 228 -20.57 -0.39 -9.30
N VAL A 229 -19.26 -0.61 -9.37
CA VAL A 229 -18.32 0.30 -10.02
C VAL A 229 -18.00 -0.20 -11.41
N TYR A 230 -17.81 -1.51 -11.56
CA TYR A 230 -17.45 -2.14 -12.83
C TYR A 230 -17.79 -3.63 -12.81
N ARG A 231 -18.26 -4.18 -13.94
CA ARG A 231 -18.43 -5.62 -14.15
C ARG A 231 -18.15 -5.95 -15.62
N GLY A 232 -17.09 -6.70 -15.91
CA GLY A 232 -16.76 -7.07 -17.28
C GLY A 232 -15.27 -7.43 -17.50
N PRO A 233 -14.84 -7.60 -18.76
CA PRO A 233 -13.45 -7.92 -19.10
C PRO A 233 -12.51 -6.72 -18.92
N ALA A 234 -11.34 -6.94 -18.33
CA ALA A 234 -10.32 -5.92 -18.10
C ALA A 234 -9.06 -6.17 -18.95
N GLU A 235 -8.18 -5.17 -19.06
CA GLU A 235 -6.98 -5.24 -19.92
C GLU A 235 -6.10 -6.48 -19.66
N ASN A 236 -5.96 -6.88 -18.39
CA ASN A 236 -5.15 -8.02 -17.98
C ASN A 236 -5.97 -9.17 -17.35
N SER A 237 -7.28 -9.21 -17.58
CA SER A 237 -8.12 -10.29 -17.05
C SER A 237 -9.40 -10.49 -17.86
N GLU A 238 -9.79 -11.75 -18.05
CA GLU A 238 -11.05 -12.10 -18.71
C GLU A 238 -12.28 -11.54 -17.98
N PHE A 239 -12.18 -11.32 -16.67
CA PHE A 239 -13.26 -10.77 -15.87
C PHE A 239 -12.78 -10.01 -14.63
N LEU A 240 -13.43 -8.88 -14.36
CA LEU A 240 -13.23 -8.06 -13.18
C LEU A 240 -14.58 -7.50 -12.72
N LEU A 241 -14.87 -7.71 -11.45
CA LEU A 241 -15.99 -7.07 -10.73
C LEU A 241 -15.40 -6.16 -9.66
N LYS A 242 -15.77 -4.87 -9.73
CA LYS A 242 -15.46 -3.87 -8.70
C LYS A 242 -16.76 -3.33 -8.12
N TYR A 243 -16.82 -3.26 -6.79
CA TYR A 243 -17.95 -2.64 -6.10
C TYR A 243 -17.50 -1.98 -4.80
N VAL A 244 -18.36 -1.10 -4.28
CA VAL A 244 -18.14 -0.39 -3.02
C VAL A 244 -19.23 -0.73 -2.02
N MET A 245 -18.86 -0.87 -0.76
CA MET A 245 -19.77 -0.96 0.38
C MET A 245 -19.61 0.29 1.23
N VAL A 246 -20.72 0.84 1.72
CA VAL A 246 -20.73 1.99 2.62
C VAL A 246 -21.43 1.60 3.92
N LYS A 247 -20.84 1.92 5.06
CA LYS A 247 -21.37 1.63 6.39
C LYS A 247 -21.26 2.86 7.29
N SER A 248 -22.23 3.03 8.18
CA SER A 248 -22.16 4.05 9.23
C SER A 248 -20.91 3.85 10.10
N TYR A 249 -20.35 4.95 10.60
CA TYR A 249 -19.25 4.90 11.55
C TYR A 249 -19.69 4.36 12.93
N ASP A 250 -20.90 4.73 13.37
CA ASP A 250 -21.43 4.42 14.71
C ASP A 250 -22.07 3.02 14.83
N GLY A 251 -22.08 2.23 13.75
CA GLY A 251 -22.78 0.94 13.66
C GLY A 251 -24.13 1.06 12.99
#